data_AF-A0A523ZRI3-F1
#
_entry.id   AF-A0A523ZRI3-F1
#
_cell.length_a   1.000
_cell.length_b   1.000
_cell.length_c   1.000
_cell.angle_alpha   90.00
_cell.angle_beta   90.00
_cell.angle_gamma   90.00
#
_symmetry.space_group_name_H-M   'P 1'
#
loop_
_entity.id
_entity.type
_entity.pdbx_description
1 polymer ?
#
loop_
_entity_poly.entity_id
_entity_poly.type
_entity_poly.pdbx_seq_one_letter_code
_entity_poly.pdbx_strand_id
1 'polypeptide(L)' 'MKFGSQSEVNQIRSLLLKHPRDAFISQKNIQAQWKELNYSEPPDYKKSLEEYDDLVEIL' A
#
# COMPACT_ATOMS: atom_id res chain seq x y z
N MET A 1 22.44 -1.44 4.53
CA MET A 1 21.23 -1.60 5.38
C MET A 1 21.38 -2.84 6.22
N LYS A 2 20.97 -2.83 7.49
CA LYS A 2 20.94 -4.01 8.35
C LYS A 2 19.57 -4.67 8.19
N PHE A 3 19.53 -5.94 7.80
CA PHE A 3 18.28 -6.66 7.53
C PHE A 3 18.04 -7.74 8.60
N GLY A 4 16.78 -7.98 8.96
CA GLY A 4 16.37 -9.06 9.86
C GLY A 4 15.00 -8.80 10.52
N SER A 5 14.10 -9.79 10.46
CA SER A 5 12.82 -9.83 11.21
C SER A 5 12.71 -11.20 11.86
N GLN A 6 13.14 -11.33 13.11
CA GLN A 6 13.11 -12.59 13.88
C GLN A 6 11.90 -12.66 14.83
N SER A 7 11.04 -11.64 14.79
CA SER A 7 9.85 -11.54 15.63
C SER A 7 8.84 -10.62 14.96
N GLU A 8 7.58 -11.06 14.91
CA GLU A 8 6.44 -10.32 14.34
C GLU A 8 5.73 -9.42 15.38
N VAL A 9 6.24 -9.34 16.62
CA VAL A 9 5.60 -8.58 17.72
C VAL A 9 6.54 -7.58 18.42
N ASN A 10 7.85 -7.71 18.21
CA ASN A 10 8.82 -6.76 18.74
C ASN A 10 8.77 -5.45 17.95
N GLN A 11 9.32 -4.38 18.53
CA GLN A 11 9.35 -3.05 17.90
C GLN A 11 9.94 -3.10 16.47
N ILE A 12 9.18 -2.57 15.52
CA ILE A 12 9.58 -2.40 14.12
C ILE A 12 10.69 -1.33 14.06
N ARG A 13 11.78 -1.64 13.36
CA ARG A 13 12.95 -0.73 13.21
C ARG A 13 13.09 -0.14 11.82
N SER A 14 12.51 -0.80 10.82
CA SER A 14 12.56 -0.39 9.42
C SER A 14 11.41 -1.09 8.70
N LEU A 15 10.71 -0.35 7.86
CA LEU A 15 9.58 -0.86 7.08
C LEU A 15 9.79 -0.49 5.61
N LEU A 16 9.47 -1.41 4.71
CA LEU A 16 9.45 -1.16 3.27
C LEU A 16 8.01 -0.88 2.86
N LEU A 17 7.76 0.30 2.28
CA LEU A 17 6.45 0.73 1.83
C LEU A 17 6.48 1.03 0.34
N LYS A 18 5.34 0.84 -0.35
CA LYS A 18 5.12 1.27 -1.73
C LYS A 18 3.91 2.20 -1.78
N HIS A 19 4.13 3.41 -2.26
CA HIS A 19 3.07 4.41 -2.34
C HIS A 19 1.99 4.02 -3.37
N PRO A 20 0.68 4.20 -3.09
CA PRO A 20 -0.41 3.87 -4.02
C PRO A 20 -0.31 4.60 -5.37
N ARG A 21 0.26 5.81 -5.37
CA ARG A 21 0.61 6.56 -6.60
C ARG A 21 1.44 5.71 -7.59
N ASP A 22 2.41 4.95 -7.09
CA ASP A 22 3.28 4.11 -7.92
C ASP A 22 2.70 2.70 -8.16
N ALA A 23 1.81 2.24 -7.28
CA ALA A 23 1.17 0.93 -7.41
C ALA A 23 -0.03 0.96 -8.36
N PHE A 24 -0.87 1.98 -8.25
CA PHE A 24 -2.15 2.08 -8.93
C PHE A 24 -2.12 2.98 -10.15
N ILE A 25 -1.25 4.01 -10.17
CA ILE A 25 -1.04 4.99 -11.25
C ILE A 25 -2.25 5.91 -11.48
N SER A 26 -3.46 5.37 -11.62
CA SER A 26 -4.71 6.13 -11.77
C SER A 26 -5.94 5.27 -11.50
N GLN A 27 -7.10 5.90 -11.27
CA GLN A 27 -8.39 5.20 -11.17
C GLN A 27 -8.71 4.38 -12.42
N LYS A 28 -8.37 4.88 -13.61
CA LYS A 28 -8.59 4.17 -14.88
C LYS A 28 -7.79 2.85 -14.94
N ASN A 29 -6.54 2.88 -14.48
CA ASN A 29 -5.68 1.70 -14.45
C ASN A 29 -6.24 0.65 -13.49
N ILE A 30 -6.69 1.06 -12.30
CA ILE A 30 -7.40 0.18 -11.36
C ILE A 30 -8.63 -0.47 -12.01
N GLN A 31 -9.51 0.34 -12.61
CA GLN A 31 -10.75 -0.15 -13.21
C GLN A 31 -10.51 -1.18 -14.33
N ALA A 32 -9.40 -1.05 -15.04
CA ALA A 32 -9.03 -1.97 -16.12
C ALA A 32 -8.59 -3.35 -15.61
N GLN A 33 -7.93 -3.44 -14.45
CA GLN A 33 -7.22 -4.66 -14.04
C GLN A 33 -7.70 -5.32 -12.74
N TRP A 34 -8.50 -4.62 -11.90
CA TRP A 34 -8.80 -5.10 -10.55
C TRP A 34 -9.42 -6.50 -10.50
N LYS A 35 -10.30 -6.83 -11.46
CA LYS A 35 -10.93 -8.15 -11.57
C LYS A 35 -9.93 -9.24 -11.94
N GLU A 36 -9.08 -8.97 -12.94
CA GLU A 36 -8.06 -9.93 -13.40
C GLU A 36 -7.01 -10.18 -12.30
N LEU A 37 -6.75 -9.17 -11.47
CA LEU A 37 -5.91 -9.28 -10.28
C LEU A 37 -6.62 -9.91 -9.06
N ASN A 38 -7.87 -10.36 -9.20
CA ASN A 38 -8.69 -10.99 -8.17
C ASN A 38 -8.94 -10.13 -6.91
N TYR A 39 -9.08 -8.81 -7.06
CA TYR A 39 -9.60 -7.96 -5.99
C TYR A 39 -11.13 -8.10 -5.89
N SER A 40 -11.69 -7.96 -4.69
CA SER A 40 -13.14 -8.04 -4.48
C SER A 40 -13.90 -6.84 -5.04
N GLU A 41 -13.30 -5.66 -5.04
CA GLU A 41 -13.84 -4.39 -5.55
C GLU A 41 -12.68 -3.50 -6.05
N PRO A 42 -12.93 -2.55 -6.96
CA PRO A 42 -11.89 -1.62 -7.41
C PRO A 42 -11.56 -0.61 -6.29
N PRO A 43 -10.28 -0.49 -5.86
CA PRO A 43 -9.87 0.58 -4.97
C PRO A 43 -10.25 1.98 -5.47
N ASP A 44 -10.61 2.86 -4.56
CA ASP A 44 -10.70 4.30 -4.85
C ASP A 44 -9.29 4.90 -4.79
N TYR A 45 -8.83 5.42 -5.91
CA TYR A 45 -7.47 5.92 -6.07
C TYR A 45 -7.19 7.09 -5.14
N LYS A 46 -8.08 8.08 -5.07
CA LYS A 46 -7.84 9.30 -4.28
C LYS A 46 -7.84 8.97 -2.80
N LYS A 47 -8.84 8.21 -2.35
CA LYS A 47 -8.95 7.75 -0.97
C LYS A 47 -7.75 6.90 -0.55
N SER A 48 -7.25 6.04 -1.44
CA SER A 48 -6.06 5.23 -1.17
C SER A 48 -4.81 6.08 -0.93
N LEU A 49 -4.66 7.23 -1.61
CA LEU A 49 -3.54 8.15 -1.36
C LEU A 49 -3.68 8.79 0.02
N GLU A 50 -4.87 9.29 0.35
CA GLU A 50 -5.17 9.92 1.64
C GLU A 50 -4.95 8.93 2.80
N GLU A 51 -5.50 7.72 2.72
CA GLU A 51 -5.34 6.69 3.76
C GLU A 51 -3.89 6.21 3.90
N TYR A 52 -3.10 6.21 2.82
CA TYR A 52 -1.68 5.87 2.88
C TYR A 52 -0.88 6.97 3.59
N ASP A 53 -1.15 8.24 3.28
CA ASP A 53 -0.50 9.37 3.94
C ASP A 53 -0.82 9.35 5.45
N ASP A 54 -2.09 9.11 5.82
CA ASP A 54 -2.51 8.95 7.22
C ASP A 54 -1.80 7.77 7.92
N LEU A 55 -1.61 6.65 7.22
CA LEU A 55 -0.86 5.50 7.75
C LEU A 55 0.60 5.87 8.03
N VAL A 56 1.26 6.59 7.13
CA VAL A 56 2.66 6.97 7.29
C VAL A 56 2.86 7.89 8.50
N GLU A 57 1.90 8.75 8.81
CA GLU A 57 1.96 9.64 9.99
C GLU A 57 1.92 8.88 11.34
N ILE A 58 1.39 7.65 11.37
CA ILE A 58 1.28 6.85 12.60
C ILE A 58 2.30 5.72 12.73
N LEU A 59 3.15 5.51 11.72
CA LEU A 59 4.20 4.48 11.68
C LEU A 59 5.53 4.99 12.24
#